data_AF-Q1YVX5-F1
#
_entry.id   AF-Q1YVX5-F1
#
_cell.length_a   1.000
_cell.length_b   1.000
_cell.length_c   1.000
_cell.angle_alpha   90.00
_cell.angle_beta   90.00
_cell.angle_gamma   90.00
#
_symmetry.space_group_name_H-M   'P 1'
#
loop_
_entity.id
_entity.type
_entity.pdbx_description
1 polymer ?
#
loop_
_entity_poly.entity_id
_entity_poly.type
_entity_poly.pdbx_seq_one_letter_code
_entity_poly.pdbx_strand_id
1 'polypeptide(L)'
;MHSDSKNILVGSLRSEFKTVQLMTNIYCTAHHQYHKIAQHAVSSPNALKPNGKLCEQCADFLEYALLRLDRCPYGENKPTCRQCPIHCYKPEYKAMSQKIMRYAGPRMLFTHPIFAIKHLLAERRPVPMKPTAGASNRHKRKHASRCK
;
A
#
# COMPACT_ATOMS: atom_id res chain seq x y z
N MET A 1 -8.85 -6.66 -15.81
CA MET A 1 -9.82 -5.71 -15.22
C MET A 1 -9.20 -5.07 -13.98
N HIS A 2 -8.33 -4.05 -14.10
CA HIS A 2 -7.56 -3.50 -12.96
C HIS A 2 -7.75 -1.99 -12.70
N SER A 3 -8.88 -1.40 -13.10
CA SER A 3 -9.09 0.07 -12.94
C SER A 3 -9.82 0.53 -11.66
N ASP A 4 -10.45 -0.34 -10.86
CA ASP A 4 -11.31 0.11 -9.74
C ASP A 4 -10.62 0.27 -8.38
N SER A 5 -9.37 -0.15 -8.25
CA SER A 5 -8.61 -0.05 -6.99
C SER A 5 -8.36 1.39 -6.52
N LYS A 6 -8.47 2.37 -7.41
CA LYS A 6 -8.03 3.76 -7.17
C LYS A 6 -8.93 4.54 -6.20
N ASN A 7 -10.16 4.10 -5.95
CA ASN A 7 -11.15 4.82 -5.12
C ASN A 7 -11.61 4.05 -3.86
N ILE A 8 -11.00 2.90 -3.56
CA ILE A 8 -11.42 2.05 -2.44
C ILE A 8 -10.89 2.59 -1.09
N LEU A 9 -9.67 3.14 -1.08
CA LEU A 9 -9.04 3.66 0.13
C LEU A 9 -9.18 5.18 0.26
N VAL A 10 -9.48 5.65 1.46
CA VAL A 10 -9.57 7.08 1.80
C VAL A 10 -8.50 7.50 2.83
N GLY A 11 -8.20 8.80 2.86
CA GLY A 11 -7.36 9.46 3.85
C GLY A 11 -5.98 8.84 4.08
N SER A 12 -5.67 8.55 5.35
CA SER A 12 -4.37 8.00 5.77
C SER A 12 -4.08 6.65 5.13
N LEU A 13 -5.08 5.77 5.02
CA LEU A 13 -4.93 4.44 4.40
C LEU A 13 -4.54 4.52 2.93
N ARG A 14 -5.06 5.50 2.19
CA ARG A 14 -4.66 5.75 0.80
C ARG A 14 -3.20 6.17 0.71
N SER A 15 -2.77 7.03 1.63
CA SER A 15 -1.38 7.50 1.68
C SER A 15 -0.42 6.36 2.04
N GLU A 16 -0.79 5.52 3.01
CA GLU A 16 -0.03 4.31 3.37
C GLU A 16 0.08 3.34 2.20
N PHE A 17 -1.03 3.06 1.51
CA PHE A 17 -1.00 2.17 0.35
C PHE A 17 -0.09 2.72 -0.76
N LYS A 18 -0.12 4.03 -1.00
CA LYS A 18 0.76 4.67 -1.99
C LYS A 18 2.23 4.51 -1.61
N THR A 19 2.58 4.65 -0.33
CA THR A 19 3.94 4.38 0.16
C THR A 19 4.33 2.92 -0.09
N VAL A 20 3.48 1.95 0.29
CA VAL A 20 3.72 0.52 0.03
C VAL A 20 3.91 0.24 -1.46
N GLN A 21 3.11 0.87 -2.31
CA GLN A 21 3.21 0.74 -3.77
C GLN A 21 4.55 1.25 -4.30
N LEU A 22 5.01 2.43 -3.88
CA LEU A 22 6.31 2.98 -4.27
C LEU A 22 7.46 2.07 -3.82
N MET A 23 7.40 1.60 -2.58
CA MET A 23 8.43 0.71 -2.02
C MET A 23 8.47 -0.63 -2.74
N THR A 24 7.30 -1.19 -3.06
CA THR A 24 7.19 -2.43 -3.82
C THR A 24 7.76 -2.26 -5.21
N ASN A 25 7.57 -1.11 -5.84
CA ASN A 25 8.17 -0.82 -7.14
C ASN A 25 9.70 -0.83 -7.09
N ILE A 26 10.29 -0.09 -6.14
CA ILE A 26 11.74 -0.05 -5.91
C ILE A 26 12.30 -1.46 -5.64
N TYR A 27 11.58 -2.27 -4.87
CA TYR A 27 11.98 -3.65 -4.60
C TYR A 27 11.92 -4.52 -5.86
N CYS A 28 10.82 -4.43 -6.60
CA CYS A 28 10.57 -5.19 -7.82
C CYS A 28 11.63 -4.90 -8.88
N THR A 29 11.92 -3.62 -9.14
CA THR A 29 12.94 -3.19 -10.13
C THR A 29 14.32 -3.74 -9.83
N ALA A 30 14.65 -3.92 -8.55
CA ALA A 30 15.97 -4.35 -8.13
C ALA A 30 16.15 -5.87 -8.06
N HIS A 31 15.08 -6.62 -7.79
CA HIS A 31 15.17 -8.08 -7.55
C HIS A 31 14.56 -8.92 -8.67
N HIS A 32 13.67 -8.34 -9.49
CA HIS A 32 12.97 -9.07 -10.54
C HIS A 32 13.28 -8.41 -11.88
N GLN A 33 13.91 -9.17 -12.79
CA GLN A 33 14.37 -8.69 -14.12
C GLN A 33 13.24 -8.42 -15.14
N TYR A 34 12.03 -8.13 -14.67
CA TYR A 34 10.83 -8.00 -15.52
C TYR A 34 10.78 -6.66 -16.31
N HIS A 35 11.74 -5.76 -16.09
CA HIS A 35 11.76 -4.42 -16.70
C HIS A 35 12.27 -4.34 -18.16
N LYS A 36 12.64 -5.46 -18.82
CA LYS A 36 13.23 -5.39 -20.18
C LYS A 36 12.26 -5.49 -21.37
N ILE A 37 10.95 -5.79 -21.21
CA ILE A 37 10.04 -6.10 -22.35
C ILE A 37 8.78 -5.20 -22.42
N ALA A 38 8.85 -3.93 -22.03
CA ALA A 38 7.68 -3.03 -22.09
C ALA A 38 7.97 -1.64 -22.68
N GLN A 39 8.99 -1.53 -23.55
CA GLN A 39 9.46 -0.25 -24.08
C GLN A 39 8.59 0.34 -25.22
N HIS A 40 7.56 -0.35 -25.71
CA HIS A 40 6.69 0.19 -26.74
C HIS A 40 5.21 -0.04 -26.41
N ALA A 41 4.57 0.91 -25.70
CA ALA A 41 3.18 1.31 -25.94
C ALA A 41 2.67 2.40 -24.95
N VAL A 42 2.23 3.50 -25.57
CA VAL A 42 1.29 4.55 -25.12
C VAL A 42 1.79 5.71 -24.25
N SER A 43 1.76 6.86 -24.92
CA SER A 43 1.84 8.26 -24.49
C SER A 43 0.58 8.68 -23.72
N SER A 44 0.69 8.97 -22.42
CA SER A 44 -0.35 9.67 -21.67
C SER A 44 0.31 10.63 -20.66
N PRO A 45 0.10 11.96 -20.79
CA PRO A 45 0.87 12.97 -20.05
C PRO A 45 0.48 13.13 -18.57
N ASN A 46 -0.39 12.28 -18.00
CA ASN A 46 -0.78 12.38 -16.59
C ASN A 46 -0.90 11.04 -15.85
N ALA A 47 -0.28 9.98 -16.39
CA ALA A 47 -0.10 8.75 -15.66
C ALA A 47 1.14 8.89 -14.75
N LEU A 48 0.95 8.78 -13.44
CA LEU A 48 2.01 8.31 -12.54
C LEU A 48 2.34 6.87 -12.97
N LYS A 49 3.12 6.73 -14.05
CA LYS A 49 3.48 5.48 -14.71
C LYS A 49 4.80 5.03 -14.08
N PRO A 50 4.84 4.00 -13.22
CA PRO A 50 6.08 3.29 -13.05
C PRO A 50 6.30 2.48 -14.33
N ASN A 51 7.32 2.82 -15.09
CA ASN A 51 7.69 2.07 -16.29
C ASN A 51 8.10 0.64 -15.90
N GLY A 52 7.18 -0.29 -16.13
CA GLY A 52 7.33 -1.73 -15.86
C GLY A 52 6.12 -2.23 -15.07
N LYS A 53 5.31 -3.07 -15.71
CA LYS A 53 4.35 -3.92 -15.02
C LYS A 53 5.10 -4.61 -13.86
N LEU A 54 4.55 -4.60 -12.63
CA LEU A 54 5.16 -5.36 -11.53
C LEU A 54 5.20 -6.85 -11.92
N CYS A 55 6.17 -7.60 -11.40
CA CYS A 55 6.09 -9.05 -11.49
C CYS A 55 4.83 -9.56 -10.78
N GLU A 56 4.35 -10.75 -11.15
CA GLU A 56 3.11 -11.33 -10.61
C GLU A 56 3.11 -11.38 -9.08
N GLN A 57 4.23 -11.77 -8.47
CA GLN A 57 4.38 -11.81 -7.00
C GLN A 57 4.21 -10.43 -6.35
N CYS A 58 4.81 -9.39 -6.94
CA CYS A 58 4.69 -8.02 -6.42
C CYS A 58 3.31 -7.43 -6.66
N ALA A 59 2.65 -7.79 -7.76
CA ALA A 59 1.27 -7.40 -8.06
C ALA A 59 0.29 -8.04 -7.07
N ASP A 60 0.41 -9.35 -6.83
CA ASP A 60 -0.39 -10.10 -5.86
C ASP A 60 -0.23 -9.55 -4.44
N PHE A 61 1.00 -9.23 -4.03
CA PHE A 61 1.26 -8.57 -2.75
C PHE A 61 0.51 -7.23 -2.60
N LEU A 62 0.50 -6.39 -3.64
CA LEU A 62 -0.20 -5.11 -3.58
C LEU A 62 -1.72 -5.29 -3.56
N GLU A 63 -2.26 -6.25 -4.30
CA GLU A 63 -3.69 -6.57 -4.25
C GLU A 63 -4.08 -7.06 -2.84
N TYR A 64 -3.26 -7.94 -2.25
CA TYR A 64 -3.45 -8.40 -0.88
C TYR A 64 -3.40 -7.24 0.13
N ALA A 65 -2.39 -6.37 0.03
CA ALA A 65 -2.25 -5.22 0.91
C ALA A 65 -3.44 -4.25 0.79
N LEU A 66 -3.90 -3.99 -0.43
CA LEU A 66 -5.09 -3.17 -0.70
C LEU A 66 -6.33 -3.73 0.00
N LEU A 67 -6.57 -5.04 -0.15
CA LEU A 67 -7.70 -5.72 0.47
C LEU A 67 -7.67 -5.65 2.00
N ARG A 68 -6.48 -5.77 2.59
CA ARG A 68 -6.30 -5.69 4.05
C ARG A 68 -6.52 -4.30 4.60
N LEU A 69 -6.03 -3.26 3.90
CA LEU A 69 -6.27 -1.86 4.28
C LEU A 69 -7.76 -1.51 4.15
N ASP A 70 -8.42 -1.99 3.11
CA ASP A 70 -9.86 -1.75 2.89
C ASP A 70 -10.74 -2.28 4.04
N ARG A 71 -10.35 -3.43 4.58
CA ARG A 71 -11.06 -4.14 5.65
C ARG A 71 -10.49 -3.86 7.03
N CYS A 72 -9.56 -2.91 7.17
CA CYS A 72 -8.91 -2.65 8.45
C CYS A 72 -9.94 -2.15 9.48
N PRO A 73 -10.06 -2.77 10.66
CA PRO A 73 -11.00 -2.35 11.69
C PRO A 73 -10.63 -0.99 12.31
N TYR A 74 -9.35 -0.59 12.27
CA TYR A 74 -8.91 0.73 12.73
C TYR A 74 -9.21 1.86 11.74
N GLY A 75 -9.53 1.53 10.48
CA GLY A 75 -9.78 2.53 9.45
C GLY A 75 -8.64 3.53 9.32
N GLU A 76 -8.97 4.82 9.27
CA GLU A 76 -8.00 5.91 9.13
C GLU A 76 -7.14 6.15 10.38
N ASN A 77 -7.57 5.63 11.53
CA ASN A 77 -6.83 5.68 12.79
C ASN A 77 -5.84 4.52 12.94
N LYS A 78 -5.60 3.76 11.86
CA LYS A 78 -4.68 2.62 11.86
C LYS A 78 -3.27 3.05 12.30
N PRO A 79 -2.66 2.35 13.28
CA PRO A 79 -1.24 2.52 13.58
C PRO A 79 -0.38 1.89 12.48
N THR A 80 0.93 2.12 12.53
CA THR A 80 1.84 1.46 11.58
C THR A 80 1.75 -0.07 11.70
N CYS A 81 1.94 -0.78 10.59
CA CYS A 81 1.79 -2.25 10.56
C CYS A 81 2.73 -2.95 11.55
N ARG A 82 3.89 -2.35 11.85
CA ARG A 82 4.88 -2.87 12.79
C ARG A 82 4.38 -2.87 14.24
N GLN A 83 3.64 -1.84 14.63
CA GLN A 83 3.12 -1.63 15.99
C GLN A 83 1.63 -2.03 16.11
N CYS A 84 1.04 -2.54 15.04
CA CYS A 84 -0.37 -2.86 15.02
C CYS A 84 -0.65 -4.07 15.95
N PRO A 85 -1.60 -3.95 16.89
CA PRO A 85 -1.88 -5.04 17.84
C PRO A 85 -2.62 -6.22 17.19
N ILE A 86 -3.14 -6.04 15.97
CA ILE A 86 -3.82 -7.10 15.21
C ILE A 86 -2.89 -7.74 14.19
N HIS A 87 -2.82 -9.07 14.21
CA HIS A 87 -2.09 -9.83 13.21
C HIS A 87 -2.96 -10.05 11.96
N CYS A 88 -2.95 -9.08 11.04
CA CYS A 88 -3.84 -9.09 9.87
C CYS A 88 -3.24 -9.72 8.60
N TYR A 89 -1.91 -9.83 8.51
CA TYR A 89 -1.20 -10.36 7.33
C TYR A 89 -0.97 -11.86 7.49
N LYS A 90 -1.06 -12.63 6.40
CA LYS A 90 -0.56 -14.00 6.38
C LYS A 90 0.98 -13.99 6.54
N PRO A 91 1.58 -15.03 7.15
CA PRO A 91 3.02 -15.07 7.39
C PRO A 91 3.87 -14.80 6.13
N GLU A 92 3.48 -15.36 4.98
CA GLU A 92 4.17 -15.19 3.70
C GLU A 92 4.20 -13.72 3.24
N TYR A 93 3.03 -13.07 3.17
CA TYR A 93 2.94 -11.65 2.80
C TYR A 93 3.58 -10.72 3.85
N LYS A 94 3.59 -11.12 5.13
CA LYS A 94 4.30 -10.39 6.18
C LYS A 94 5.80 -10.42 5.94
N ALA A 95 6.36 -11.58 5.64
CA ALA A 95 7.78 -11.72 5.31
C ALA A 95 8.13 -10.92 4.04
N MET A 96 7.28 -10.96 3.01
CA MET A 96 7.45 -10.14 1.81
C MET A 96 7.42 -8.64 2.11
N SER A 97 6.45 -8.19 2.92
CA SER A 97 6.38 -6.80 3.36
C SER A 97 7.65 -6.38 4.10
N GLN A 98 8.20 -7.22 4.98
CA GLN A 98 9.44 -6.93 5.70
C GLN A 98 10.64 -6.82 4.75
N LYS A 99 10.75 -7.71 3.76
CA LYS A 99 11.80 -7.65 2.73
C LYS A 99 11.73 -6.34 1.94
N ILE A 100 10.53 -5.98 1.48
CA ILE A 100 10.28 -4.73 0.76
C ILE A 100 10.64 -3.53 1.64
N MET A 101 10.13 -3.48 2.88
CA MET A 101 10.38 -2.37 3.80
C MET A 101 11.87 -2.20 4.12
N ARG A 102 12.59 -3.30 4.40
CA ARG A 102 14.02 -3.29 4.69
C ARG A 102 14.87 -2.83 3.50
N TYR A 103 14.51 -3.23 2.29
CA TYR A 103 15.27 -2.88 1.10
C TYR A 103 14.93 -1.47 0.58
N ALA A 104 13.63 -1.20 0.41
CA ALA A 104 13.14 0.01 -0.23
C ALA A 104 13.02 1.18 0.75
N GLY A 105 12.91 0.96 2.06
CA GLY A 105 12.81 2.02 3.08
C GLY A 105 13.93 3.04 3.00
N PRO A 106 15.21 2.63 3.16
CA PRO A 106 16.34 3.54 3.03
C PRO A 106 16.46 4.17 1.64
N ARG A 107 16.06 3.43 0.59
CA ARG A 107 16.16 3.88 -0.81
C ARG A 107 15.08 4.90 -1.18
N MET A 108 13.91 4.80 -0.56
CA MET A 108 12.80 5.73 -0.77
C MET A 108 13.14 7.14 -0.27
N LEU A 109 14.09 7.27 0.67
CA LEU A 109 14.56 8.59 1.12
C LEU A 109 15.24 9.36 -0.03
N PHE A 110 15.94 8.65 -0.93
CA PHE A 110 16.63 9.28 -2.07
C PHE A 110 15.70 9.54 -3.26
N THR A 111 14.71 8.67 -3.51
CA THR A 111 13.82 8.80 -4.67
C THR A 111 12.54 9.58 -4.37
N HIS A 112 12.01 9.46 -3.16
CA HIS A 112 10.73 10.03 -2.73
C HIS A 112 10.80 10.55 -1.28
N PRO A 113 11.64 11.58 -1.00
CA PRO A 113 11.95 12.03 0.36
C PRO A 113 10.71 12.42 1.16
N ILE A 114 9.73 13.08 0.54
CA ILE A 114 8.49 13.50 1.21
C ILE A 114 7.67 12.29 1.71
N PHE A 115 7.58 11.22 0.91
CA PHE A 115 6.87 10.00 1.31
C PHE A 115 7.65 9.20 2.37
N ALA A 116 8.98 9.17 2.27
CA ALA A 116 9.85 8.55 3.26
C ALA A 116 9.72 9.21 4.64
N ILE A 117 9.83 10.55 4.71
CA ILE A 117 9.69 11.29 5.97
C ILE A 117 8.29 11.08 6.55
N LYS A 118 7.24 11.17 5.75
CA LYS A 118 5.87 10.90 6.21
C LYS A 118 5.70 9.49 6.78
N HIS A 119 6.30 8.49 6.13
CA HIS A 119 6.28 7.10 6.61
C HIS A 119 6.99 6.95 7.96
N LEU A 120 8.19 7.52 8.10
CA LEU A 120 8.97 7.48 9.35
C LEU A 120 8.26 8.22 10.49
N LEU A 121 7.64 9.37 10.20
CA LEU A 121 6.84 10.10 11.21
C LEU A 121 5.59 9.32 11.62
N ALA A 122 4.98 8.55 10.72
CA ALA A 122 3.85 7.71 11.06
C ALA A 122 4.24 6.61 12.06
N GLU A 123 5.46 6.07 12.01
CA GLU A 123 5.98 5.09 12.98
C GLU A 123 6.10 5.61 14.41
N ARG A 124 6.13 6.94 14.59
CA ARG A 124 6.19 7.57 15.92
C ARG A 124 4.81 7.81 16.55
N ARG A 125 3.72 7.53 15.83
CA ARG A 125 2.35 7.74 16.34
C ARG A 125 1.99 6.69 17.40
N PRO A 126 1.27 7.08 18.46
CA PRO A 126 0.83 6.13 19.47
C PRO A 126 -0.17 5.12 18.89
N VAL A 127 -0.13 3.90 19.42
CA VAL A 127 -1.07 2.82 19.05
C VAL A 127 -2.42 3.09 19.72
N PRO A 128 -3.53 3.20 18.96
CA PRO A 128 -4.85 3.34 19.56
C PRO A 128 -5.27 2.06 20.29
N MET A 129 -5.93 2.21 21.44
CA MET A 129 -6.28 1.08 22.32
C MET A 129 -7.29 0.10 21.69
N LYS A 130 -8.31 0.60 20.99
CA LYS A 130 -9.38 -0.22 20.42
C LYS A 130 -9.89 0.36 19.10
N PRO A 131 -10.18 -0.48 18.08
CA PRO A 131 -10.78 0.00 16.84
C PRO A 131 -12.23 0.46 17.07
N THR A 132 -12.61 1.59 16.48
CA THR A 132 -13.99 2.07 16.46
C THR A 132 -14.84 1.16 15.58
N ALA A 133 -16.03 0.78 16.05
CA ALA A 133 -16.96 -0.03 15.28
C ALA A 133 -17.29 0.65 13.94
N GLY A 134 -17.25 -0.11 12.85
CA GLY A 134 -17.59 0.39 11.51
C GLY A 134 -16.55 1.28 10.84
N ALA A 135 -15.36 1.48 11.41
CA ALA A 135 -14.36 2.42 10.86
C ALA A 135 -13.72 1.98 9.52
N SER A 136 -13.80 0.70 9.15
CA SER A 136 -13.22 0.19 7.89
C SER A 136 -13.85 0.84 6.65
N ASN A 137 -13.04 1.08 5.62
CA ASN A 137 -13.53 1.67 4.35
C ASN A 137 -14.58 0.79 3.69
N ARG A 138 -14.44 -0.54 3.74
CA ARG A 138 -15.45 -1.49 3.27
C ARG A 138 -16.80 -1.30 3.97
N HIS A 139 -16.81 -1.12 5.29
CA HIS A 139 -18.05 -0.90 6.03
C HIS A 139 -18.70 0.42 5.63
N LYS A 140 -17.92 1.51 5.59
CA LYS A 140 -18.39 2.82 5.14
C LYS A 140 -19.00 2.76 3.73
N ARG A 141 -18.33 2.11 2.77
CA ARG A 141 -18.87 1.95 1.40
C ARG A 141 -20.14 1.12 1.34
N LYS A 142 -20.20 -0.02 2.05
CA LYS A 142 -21.41 -0.87 2.09
C LYS A 142 -22.59 -0.16 2.75
N HIS A 143 -22.33 0.66 3.77
CA HIS A 143 -23.37 1.46 4.40
C HIS A 143 -23.89 2.53 3.43
N ALA A 144 -22.99 3.26 2.77
CA ALA A 144 -23.35 4.28 1.78
C ALA A 144 -24.15 3.71 0.59
N SER A 145 -23.88 2.48 0.16
CA SER A 145 -24.64 1.83 -0.92
C SER A 145 -26.02 1.29 -0.47
N ARG A 146 -26.27 1.16 0.84
CA ARG A 146 -27.56 0.70 1.38
C ARG A 146 -28.52 1.85 1.70
N CYS A 147 -28.00 3.07 1.86
CA CYS A 147 -28.78 4.28 2.11
C CYS A 147 -29.12 5.07 0.83
N LYS A 148 -28.72 4.56 -0.34
CA LYS A 148 -29.16 5.02 -1.65
C LYS A 148 -30.27 4.12 -2.13
#